data_AF-A0A2G5F7L6-F1
#
_entry.id   AF-A0A2G5F7L6-F1
#
_cell.length_a   1.000
_cell.length_b   1.000
_cell.length_c   1.000
_cell.angle_alpha   90.00
_cell.angle_beta   90.00
_cell.angle_gamma   90.00
#
_symmetry.space_group_name_H-M   'P 1'
#
loop_
_entity.id
_entity.type
_entity.pdbx_description
1 polymer ?
#
loop_
_entity_poly.entity_id
_entity_poly.type
_entity_poly.pdbx_seq_one_letter_code
_entity_poly.pdbx_strand_id
1 'polypeptide(L)'
;MGTEGQKYVWEGAIPLQIHLDESEITTLPAPPPALILGPRIGYLPLLLSLIKPYFSSTLPPGTDTVWFDYKGLPLKWYIPIGVLFDILCLEPERPWNLTVHFRTYPADLLSPCESEDTVKWNFINSLKEAAYIINGNCKNVMNMSQPDQLELWRSFMNGHMEGNLRISSKLKLGTVGEESATKKATAHHQQSSSETKPDRIPVRLYVRSIEEDVHDLEDAPPVDSWDKISYINRPVEIHMDDGKIFTLRDAIKTLLPELFEDEPSIDEEMSRIELQDGEKALETDLCDQDLENASTARSRELTDTLDECTPSSCCSSEKAEVKLVRIQGIEPKLDIPFTWVVKNLSNPEHFLHICVCVLVAQGQDKMR
;
A
#
# COMPACT_ATOMS: atom_id res chain seq x y z
N MET A 1 -4.57 -27.40 1.97
CA MET A 1 -3.14 -27.07 2.19
C MET A 1 -2.90 -25.68 1.64
N GLY A 2 -1.93 -24.94 2.18
CA GLY A 2 -1.57 -23.63 1.65
C GLY A 2 -1.00 -23.70 0.22
N THR A 3 -1.00 -22.56 -0.46
CA THR A 3 -0.27 -22.37 -1.72
C THR A 3 1.23 -22.22 -1.46
N GLU A 4 2.05 -22.46 -2.49
CA GLU A 4 3.50 -22.24 -2.41
C GLU A 4 3.85 -20.77 -2.14
N GLY A 5 3.10 -19.82 -2.73
CA GLY A 5 3.24 -18.38 -2.43
C GLY A 5 2.99 -18.05 -0.96
N GLN A 6 1.93 -18.59 -0.37
CA GLN A 6 1.67 -18.43 1.07
C GLN A 6 2.82 -18.99 1.92
N LYS A 7 3.38 -20.15 1.55
CA LYS A 7 4.51 -20.72 2.27
C LYS A 7 5.72 -19.77 2.29
N TYR A 8 6.07 -19.16 1.15
CA TYR A 8 7.16 -18.18 1.09
C TYR A 8 6.88 -16.90 1.89
N VAL A 9 5.63 -16.46 2.00
CA VAL A 9 5.25 -15.33 2.88
C VAL A 9 5.45 -15.67 4.36
N TRP A 10 5.12 -16.89 4.76
CA TRP A 10 5.30 -17.38 6.13
C TRP A 10 6.76 -17.63 6.51
N GLU A 11 7.58 -18.10 5.56
CA GLU A 11 9.03 -18.29 5.74
C GLU A 11 9.85 -17.00 5.52
N GLY A 12 9.21 -15.92 5.04
CA GLY A 12 9.86 -14.67 4.70
C GLY A 12 10.43 -13.95 5.92
N ALA A 13 11.74 -13.68 5.91
CA ALA A 13 12.45 -12.98 6.98
C ALA A 13 13.36 -11.87 6.43
N ILE A 14 13.66 -10.89 7.27
CA ILE A 14 14.62 -9.80 7.00
C ILE A 14 15.80 -9.96 7.97
N PRO A 15 17.06 -9.90 7.50
CA PRO A 15 18.22 -9.83 8.38
C PRO A 15 18.25 -8.47 9.07
N LEU A 16 18.08 -8.46 10.39
CA LEU A 16 18.12 -7.27 11.24
C LEU A 16 19.47 -7.19 11.96
N GLN A 17 20.01 -5.99 12.06
CA GLN A 17 21.16 -5.67 12.91
C GLN A 17 20.71 -4.64 13.95
N ILE A 18 20.49 -5.12 15.17
CA ILE A 18 19.97 -4.32 16.29
C ILE A 18 21.13 -3.76 17.10
N HIS A 19 21.26 -2.44 17.15
CA HIS A 19 22.18 -1.72 18.02
C HIS A 19 21.46 -1.27 19.29
N LEU A 20 22.14 -1.25 20.44
CA LEU A 20 21.67 -0.54 21.62
C LEU A 20 22.03 0.94 21.48
N ASP A 21 21.11 1.84 21.81
CA ASP A 21 21.38 3.28 21.79
C ASP A 21 22.58 3.67 22.66
N GLU A 22 23.45 4.55 22.14
CA GLU A 22 24.71 4.91 22.78
C GLU A 22 24.52 5.58 24.15
N SER A 23 23.41 6.29 24.38
CA SER A 23 23.13 6.93 25.67
C SER A 23 22.71 5.95 26.77
N GLU A 24 22.32 4.72 26.39
CA GLU A 24 21.88 3.66 27.30
C GLU A 24 22.99 2.65 27.64
N ILE A 25 24.20 2.79 27.06
CA ILE A 25 25.31 1.85 27.28
C ILE A 25 26.04 2.18 28.59
N THR A 26 26.05 1.23 29.53
CA THR A 26 26.79 1.36 30.81
C THR A 26 28.16 0.66 30.84
N THR A 27 28.52 -0.08 29.79
CA THR A 27 29.74 -0.90 29.72
C THR A 27 30.76 -0.35 28.72
N LEU A 28 32.05 -0.55 29.02
CA LEU A 28 33.15 -0.32 28.09
C LEU A 28 33.94 -1.63 27.90
N PRO A 29 34.09 -2.14 26.65
CA PRO A 29 33.54 -1.61 25.40
C PRO A 29 32.01 -1.71 25.32
N ALA A 30 31.44 -1.00 24.33
CA ALA A 30 30.04 -1.13 23.94
C ALA A 30 29.69 -2.58 23.54
N PRO A 31 28.44 -3.06 23.78
CA PRO A 31 28.01 -4.36 23.27
C PRO A 31 28.03 -4.37 21.73
N PRO A 32 28.43 -5.49 21.10
CA PRO A 32 28.24 -5.67 19.67
C PRO A 32 26.74 -5.71 19.32
N PRO A 33 26.34 -5.40 18.08
CA PRO A 33 24.95 -5.47 17.67
C PRO A 33 24.43 -6.90 17.60
N ALA A 34 23.14 -7.08 17.93
CA ALA A 34 22.46 -8.37 17.82
C ALA A 34 21.99 -8.60 16.38
N LEU A 35 22.42 -9.72 15.78
CA LEU A 35 21.97 -10.16 14.45
C LEU A 35 20.79 -11.12 14.59
N ILE A 36 19.63 -10.76 14.04
CA ILE A 36 18.37 -11.49 14.20
C ILE A 36 17.65 -11.58 12.84
N LEU A 37 17.07 -12.75 12.53
CA LEU A 37 16.14 -12.87 11.40
C LEU A 37 14.74 -12.49 11.86
N GLY A 38 14.28 -11.29 11.49
CA GLY A 38 12.93 -10.80 11.80
C GLY A 38 11.90 -11.33 10.79
N PRO A 39 10.85 -12.07 11.19
CA PRO A 39 9.82 -12.53 10.26
C PRO A 39 9.07 -11.34 9.63
N ARG A 40 8.88 -11.34 8.31
CA ARG A 40 8.21 -10.24 7.58
C ARG A 40 6.79 -9.99 8.07
N ILE A 41 6.06 -11.07 8.35
CA ILE A 41 4.70 -11.05 8.93
C ILE A 41 4.69 -10.76 10.44
N GLY A 42 5.84 -10.75 11.11
CA GLY A 42 5.97 -10.50 12.54
C GLY A 42 5.90 -9.02 12.91
N TYR A 43 5.91 -8.73 14.22
CA TYR A 43 5.92 -7.38 14.80
C TYR A 43 7.18 -7.20 15.67
N LEU A 44 7.80 -6.00 15.62
CA LEU A 44 9.07 -5.73 16.31
C LEU A 44 9.10 -6.09 17.81
N PRO A 45 8.06 -5.83 18.63
CA PRO A 45 8.12 -6.14 20.07
C PRO A 45 8.21 -7.64 20.39
N LEU A 46 7.89 -8.53 19.44
CA LEU A 46 8.00 -9.98 19.63
C LEU A 46 9.47 -10.44 19.69
N LEU A 47 10.38 -9.68 19.08
CA LEU A 47 11.82 -9.91 19.10
C LEU A 47 12.45 -9.60 20.47
N LEU A 48 11.72 -8.92 21.37
CA LEU A 48 12.23 -8.54 22.70
C LEU A 48 12.57 -9.75 23.58
N SER A 49 11.94 -10.89 23.32
CA SER A 49 12.28 -12.18 23.94
C SER A 49 13.75 -12.60 23.69
N LEU A 50 14.33 -12.17 22.56
CA LEU A 50 15.73 -12.42 22.18
C LEU A 50 16.63 -11.22 22.49
N ILE A 51 16.16 -10.00 22.23
CA ILE A 51 16.93 -8.75 22.35
C ILE A 51 17.17 -8.37 23.81
N LYS A 52 16.15 -8.48 24.69
CA LYS A 52 16.27 -8.03 26.08
C LYS A 52 17.29 -8.86 26.88
N PRO A 53 17.34 -10.21 26.80
CA PRO A 53 18.40 -10.97 27.46
C PRO A 53 19.80 -10.61 26.98
N TYR A 54 19.96 -10.34 25.67
CA TYR A 54 21.24 -10.03 25.05
C TYR A 54 21.87 -8.73 25.59
N PHE A 55 21.09 -7.65 25.70
CA PHE A 55 21.56 -6.36 26.23
C PHE A 55 21.40 -6.21 27.76
N SER A 56 20.79 -7.17 28.45
CA SER A 56 20.46 -7.05 29.89
C SER A 56 21.62 -6.71 30.82
N SER A 57 22.85 -7.12 30.48
CA SER A 57 24.07 -6.84 31.24
C SER A 57 24.68 -5.45 30.99
N THR A 58 24.23 -4.75 29.96
CA THR A 58 24.78 -3.44 29.54
C THR A 58 23.83 -2.27 29.83
N LEU A 59 22.58 -2.55 30.18
CA LEU A 59 21.56 -1.54 30.46
C LEU A 59 21.64 -0.98 31.90
N PRO A 60 21.29 0.29 32.11
CA PRO A 60 21.17 0.87 33.46
C PRO A 60 19.96 0.29 34.20
N PRO A 61 20.01 0.14 35.54
CA PRO A 61 18.87 -0.34 36.31
C PRO A 61 17.68 0.62 36.19
N GLY A 62 16.48 0.08 35.93
CA GLY A 62 15.26 0.88 35.78
C GLY A 62 14.07 0.07 35.27
N THR A 63 12.94 0.75 35.05
CA THR A 63 11.79 0.18 34.33
C THR A 63 12.01 0.35 32.83
N ASP A 64 11.91 -0.74 32.07
CA ASP A 64 12.15 -0.71 30.63
C ASP A 64 10.90 -0.35 29.84
N THR A 65 10.99 0.67 29.01
CA THR A 65 9.98 1.08 28.04
C THR A 65 10.56 0.95 26.63
N VAL A 66 10.33 -0.21 26.00
CA VAL A 66 11.10 -0.58 24.81
C VAL A 66 10.45 -0.07 23.52
N TRP A 67 11.26 0.54 22.66
CA TRP A 67 10.89 0.95 21.32
C TRP A 67 12.09 0.84 20.37
N PHE A 68 11.82 0.99 19.07
CA PHE A 68 12.81 0.87 18.00
C PHE A 68 12.76 2.14 17.15
N ASP A 69 13.91 2.56 16.65
CA ASP A 69 14.00 3.58 15.61
C ASP A 69 14.72 3.04 14.37
N TYR A 70 14.55 3.77 13.27
CA TYR A 70 15.34 3.61 12.06
C TYR A 70 15.78 4.99 11.58
N LYS A 71 17.10 5.24 11.59
CA LYS A 71 17.69 6.53 11.19
C LYS A 71 17.05 7.73 11.92
N GLY A 72 16.68 7.56 13.19
CA GLY A 72 16.03 8.59 14.01
C GLY A 72 14.50 8.63 13.94
N LEU A 73 13.85 7.84 13.08
CA LEU A 73 12.38 7.73 13.02
C LEU A 73 11.87 6.64 13.98
N PRO A 74 11.07 6.98 15.02
CA PRO A 74 10.45 5.97 15.89
C PRO A 74 9.48 5.06 15.13
N LEU A 75 9.67 3.74 15.24
CA LEU A 75 8.93 2.77 14.45
C LEU A 75 7.58 2.40 15.09
N LYS A 76 6.51 2.49 14.28
CA LYS A 76 5.15 2.08 14.64
C LYS A 76 5.07 0.56 14.79
N TRP A 77 5.24 0.07 16.02
CA TRP A 77 5.31 -1.36 16.36
C TRP A 77 4.11 -2.21 15.92
N TYR A 78 2.95 -1.61 15.71
CA TYR A 78 1.72 -2.27 15.26
C TYR A 78 1.68 -2.51 13.74
N ILE A 79 2.69 -2.04 13.00
CA ILE A 79 2.92 -2.34 11.58
C ILE A 79 3.88 -3.55 11.49
N PRO A 80 3.62 -4.54 10.60
CA PRO A 80 4.51 -5.69 10.43
C PRO A 80 5.93 -5.30 10.00
N ILE A 81 6.94 -6.05 10.46
CA ILE A 81 8.37 -5.83 10.19
C ILE A 81 8.64 -5.70 8.68
N GLY A 82 8.03 -6.57 7.88
CA GLY A 82 8.15 -6.57 6.42
C GLY A 82 7.61 -5.31 5.77
N VAL A 83 6.49 -4.78 6.28
CA VAL A 83 5.85 -3.56 5.76
C VAL A 83 6.65 -2.32 6.15
N LEU A 84 7.17 -2.26 7.39
CA LEU A 84 8.08 -1.20 7.83
C LEU A 84 9.34 -1.16 6.97
N PHE A 85 9.96 -2.30 6.70
CA PHE A 85 11.13 -2.39 5.82
C PHE A 85 10.79 -1.96 4.39
N ASP A 86 9.70 -2.48 3.83
CA ASP A 86 9.32 -2.25 2.42
C ASP A 86 8.99 -0.78 2.11
N ILE A 87 8.48 0.01 3.06
CA ILE A 87 8.15 1.44 2.89
C ILE A 87 9.31 2.38 3.27
N LEU A 88 10.14 2.02 4.25
CA LEU A 88 11.24 2.85 4.73
C LEU A 88 12.53 2.65 3.92
N CYS A 89 12.79 1.43 3.44
CA CYS A 89 13.94 1.07 2.62
C CYS A 89 13.50 0.86 1.16
N LEU A 90 13.56 1.92 0.36
CA LEU A 90 13.21 1.87 -1.07
C LEU A 90 14.21 0.97 -1.80
N GLU A 91 15.50 1.24 -1.65
CA GLU A 91 16.54 0.25 -1.92
C GLU A 91 16.72 -0.67 -0.68
N PRO A 92 16.62 -2.01 -0.81
CA PRO A 92 16.66 -2.93 0.33
C PRO A 92 18.04 -3.10 1.01
N GLU A 93 18.39 -2.21 1.95
CA GLU A 93 19.56 -2.36 2.84
C GLU A 93 19.55 -3.70 3.60
N ARG A 94 20.66 -4.45 3.57
CA ARG A 94 20.82 -5.74 4.26
C ARG A 94 22.21 -5.88 4.90
N PRO A 95 22.32 -6.08 6.23
CA PRO A 95 21.23 -6.12 7.22
C PRO A 95 20.48 -4.79 7.35
N TRP A 96 19.20 -4.84 7.73
CA TRP A 96 18.45 -3.65 8.11
C TRP A 96 18.91 -3.20 9.50
N ASN A 97 19.57 -2.05 9.54
CA ASN A 97 20.11 -1.47 10.77
C ASN A 97 19.00 -0.79 11.56
N LEU A 98 18.69 -1.32 12.74
CA LEU A 98 17.78 -0.72 13.71
C LEU A 98 18.53 -0.38 14.98
N THR A 99 18.07 0.64 15.69
CA THR A 99 18.48 0.90 17.07
C THR A 99 17.31 0.59 18.00
N VAL A 100 17.63 0.04 19.18
CA VAL A 100 16.67 -0.28 20.24
C VAL A 100 16.94 0.60 21.46
N HIS A 101 15.88 1.17 21.98
CA HIS A 101 15.87 1.99 23.17
C HIS A 101 15.05 1.29 24.24
N PHE A 102 15.53 1.28 25.49
CA PHE A 102 14.81 0.79 26.67
C PHE A 102 14.34 1.95 27.56
N ARG A 103 14.69 3.20 27.25
CA ARG A 103 14.30 4.43 27.97
C ARG A 103 13.62 5.41 27.01
N THR A 104 13.21 6.58 27.54
CA THR A 104 12.72 7.75 26.77
C THR A 104 11.68 7.41 25.69
N TYR A 105 10.60 6.74 26.07
CA TYR A 105 9.55 6.33 25.14
C TYR A 105 8.84 7.54 24.51
N PRO A 106 8.75 7.64 23.17
CA PRO A 106 8.14 8.77 22.48
C PRO A 106 6.61 8.63 22.45
N ALA A 107 5.98 8.85 23.61
CA ALA A 107 4.54 8.68 23.83
C ALA A 107 3.66 9.59 22.97
N ASP A 108 4.20 10.71 22.48
CA ASP A 108 3.50 11.63 21.57
C ASP A 108 3.39 11.07 20.13
N LEU A 109 4.26 10.11 19.77
CA LEU A 109 4.35 9.53 18.42
C LEU A 109 3.93 8.05 18.36
N LEU A 110 4.16 7.29 19.44
CA LEU A 110 3.90 5.85 19.51
C LEU A 110 2.87 5.50 20.59
N SER A 111 1.92 4.64 20.24
CA SER A 111 0.99 4.05 21.20
C SER A 111 1.73 3.07 22.14
N PRO A 112 1.47 3.03 23.46
CA PRO A 112 2.21 2.15 24.37
C PRO A 112 2.20 0.65 23.99
N CYS A 113 3.34 -0.02 24.12
CA CYS A 113 3.47 -1.47 23.95
C CYS A 113 4.06 -2.10 25.22
N GLU A 114 3.19 -2.51 26.15
CA GLU A 114 3.60 -2.98 27.48
C GLU A 114 3.95 -4.48 27.54
N SER A 115 3.40 -5.30 26.63
CA SER A 115 3.49 -6.77 26.72
C SER A 115 3.28 -7.48 25.37
N GLU A 116 3.61 -8.78 25.31
CA GLU A 116 3.25 -9.65 24.18
C GLU A 116 1.73 -9.70 23.96
N ASP A 117 0.94 -9.71 25.04
CA ASP A 117 -0.53 -9.68 24.94
C ASP A 117 -1.02 -8.40 24.23
N THR A 118 -0.35 -7.26 24.37
CA THR A 118 -0.67 -6.03 23.62
C THR A 118 -0.56 -6.25 22.11
N VAL A 119 0.49 -6.95 21.65
CA VAL A 119 0.69 -7.29 20.23
C VAL A 119 -0.35 -8.31 19.76
N LYS A 120 -0.65 -9.32 20.58
CA LYS A 120 -1.72 -10.29 20.32
C LYS A 120 -3.09 -9.62 20.20
N TRP A 121 -3.40 -8.63 21.04
CA TRP A 121 -4.63 -7.85 20.93
C TRP A 121 -4.69 -7.02 19.64
N ASN A 122 -3.58 -6.42 19.21
CA ASN A 122 -3.48 -5.73 17.91
C ASN A 122 -3.75 -6.68 16.72
N PHE A 123 -3.17 -7.88 16.74
CA PHE A 123 -3.39 -8.93 15.74
C PHE A 123 -4.86 -9.39 15.71
N ILE A 124 -5.44 -9.71 16.87
CA ILE A 124 -6.86 -10.10 16.99
C ILE A 124 -7.80 -8.96 16.59
N ASN A 125 -7.44 -7.70 16.84
CA ASN A 125 -8.23 -6.55 16.39
C ASN A 125 -8.19 -6.41 14.85
N SER A 126 -7.01 -6.53 14.23
CA SER A 126 -6.87 -6.54 12.77
C SER A 126 -7.69 -7.69 12.14
N LEU A 127 -7.71 -8.88 12.74
CA LEU A 127 -8.59 -9.98 12.30
C LEU A 127 -10.09 -9.64 12.40
N LYS A 128 -10.52 -8.88 13.42
CA LYS A 128 -11.92 -8.43 13.55
C LYS A 128 -12.27 -7.39 12.48
N GLU A 129 -11.36 -6.47 12.17
CA GLU A 129 -11.51 -5.48 11.09
C GLU A 129 -11.64 -6.19 9.74
N ALA A 130 -10.72 -7.09 9.41
CA ALA A 130 -10.75 -7.89 8.18
C ALA A 130 -12.05 -8.71 8.07
N ALA A 131 -12.47 -9.37 9.16
CA ALA A 131 -13.74 -10.09 9.22
C ALA A 131 -14.95 -9.18 8.99
N TYR A 132 -14.96 -7.97 9.54
CA TYR A 132 -16.02 -7.00 9.33
C TYR A 132 -16.08 -6.53 7.87
N ILE A 133 -14.93 -6.26 7.24
CA ILE A 133 -14.84 -5.86 5.83
C ILE A 133 -15.39 -6.95 4.91
N ILE A 134 -14.93 -8.20 5.07
CA ILE A 134 -15.30 -9.33 4.20
C ILE A 134 -16.78 -9.71 4.44
N ASN A 135 -17.13 -10.04 5.69
CA ASN A 135 -18.43 -10.64 6.04
C ASN A 135 -19.51 -9.64 6.49
N GLY A 136 -19.19 -8.35 6.58
CA GLY A 136 -20.08 -7.33 7.18
C GLY A 136 -20.25 -7.46 8.70
N ASN A 137 -19.55 -8.40 9.35
CA ASN A 137 -19.61 -8.62 10.80
C ASN A 137 -18.40 -9.44 11.29
N CYS A 138 -17.99 -9.22 12.55
CA CYS A 138 -16.87 -9.91 13.18
C CYS A 138 -17.29 -11.10 14.08
N LYS A 139 -18.54 -11.61 13.99
CA LYS A 139 -19.07 -12.62 14.94
C LYS A 139 -18.25 -13.90 14.98
N ASN A 140 -17.70 -14.36 13.85
CA ASN A 140 -16.90 -15.58 13.80
C ASN A 140 -15.58 -15.44 14.59
N VAL A 141 -14.97 -14.25 14.58
CA VAL A 141 -13.75 -13.94 15.37
C VAL A 141 -14.10 -13.71 16.84
N MET A 142 -15.18 -12.98 17.12
CA MET A 142 -15.66 -12.72 18.48
C MET A 142 -16.10 -13.99 19.23
N ASN A 143 -16.70 -14.94 18.52
CA ASN A 143 -17.16 -16.22 19.07
C ASN A 143 -16.07 -17.32 19.00
N MET A 144 -14.85 -17.01 18.56
CA MET A 144 -13.73 -17.95 18.56
C MET A 144 -13.41 -18.37 20.00
N SER A 145 -13.26 -19.67 20.25
CA SER A 145 -12.92 -20.17 21.58
C SER A 145 -11.55 -19.66 22.06
N GLN A 146 -11.36 -19.49 23.37
CA GLN A 146 -10.05 -19.10 23.91
C GLN A 146 -8.91 -20.08 23.52
N PRO A 147 -9.12 -21.42 23.50
CA PRO A 147 -8.15 -22.35 22.93
C PRO A 147 -7.82 -22.08 21.45
N ASP A 148 -8.82 -21.82 20.60
CA ASP A 148 -8.57 -21.47 19.18
C ASP A 148 -7.80 -20.15 19.04
N GLN A 149 -8.11 -19.13 19.84
CA GLN A 149 -7.38 -17.84 19.84
C GLN A 149 -5.90 -18.03 20.23
N LEU A 150 -5.63 -18.92 21.19
CA LEU A 150 -4.27 -19.26 21.62
C LEU A 150 -3.54 -20.16 20.61
N GLU A 151 -4.21 -21.12 19.98
CA GLU A 151 -3.64 -21.96 18.91
C GLU A 151 -3.31 -21.10 17.68
N LEU A 152 -4.14 -20.11 17.34
CA LEU A 152 -3.91 -19.15 16.25
C LEU A 152 -2.70 -18.26 16.52
N TRP A 153 -2.64 -17.65 17.71
CA TRP A 153 -1.51 -16.81 18.14
C TRP A 153 -0.19 -17.60 18.17
N ARG A 154 -0.20 -18.81 18.76
CA ARG A 154 0.97 -19.68 18.76
C ARG A 154 1.38 -20.12 17.37
N SER A 155 0.42 -20.37 16.47
CA SER A 155 0.74 -20.73 15.07
C SER A 155 1.44 -19.58 14.36
N PHE A 156 0.95 -18.35 14.54
CA PHE A 156 1.61 -17.13 14.06
C PHE A 156 3.03 -16.96 14.63
N MET A 157 3.18 -17.00 15.96
CA MET A 157 4.47 -16.82 16.64
C MET A 157 5.55 -17.84 16.24
N ASN A 158 5.15 -19.08 15.93
CA ASN A 158 6.09 -20.16 15.56
C ASN A 158 6.23 -20.34 14.03
N GLY A 159 5.60 -19.50 13.20
CA GLY A 159 5.63 -19.67 11.74
C GLY A 159 4.89 -20.90 11.22
N HIS A 160 4.01 -21.52 12.02
CA HIS A 160 3.27 -22.73 11.66
C HIS A 160 2.04 -22.40 10.78
N MET A 161 2.25 -22.26 9.48
CA MET A 161 1.22 -21.93 8.49
C MET A 161 -0.01 -22.85 8.58
N GLU A 162 0.17 -24.17 8.68
CA GLU A 162 -0.94 -25.14 8.68
C GLU A 162 -1.87 -24.97 9.89
N GLY A 163 -1.31 -24.64 11.06
CA GLY A 163 -2.07 -24.40 12.29
C GLY A 163 -2.94 -23.14 12.16
N ASN A 164 -2.38 -22.08 11.59
CA ASN A 164 -3.13 -20.85 11.31
C ASN A 164 -4.23 -21.10 10.27
N LEU A 165 -3.91 -21.65 9.09
CA LEU A 165 -4.88 -21.93 8.03
C LEU A 165 -6.03 -22.83 8.50
N ARG A 166 -5.74 -23.82 9.37
CA ARG A 166 -6.74 -24.69 9.99
C ARG A 166 -7.76 -23.90 10.80
N ILE A 167 -7.34 -22.89 11.56
CA ILE A 167 -8.25 -22.07 12.38
C ILE A 167 -8.93 -21.00 11.53
N SER A 168 -8.19 -20.34 10.63
CA SER A 168 -8.73 -19.34 9.70
C SER A 168 -9.83 -19.92 8.80
N SER A 169 -9.74 -21.20 8.40
CA SER A 169 -10.84 -21.89 7.70
C SER A 169 -12.13 -22.00 8.52
N LYS A 170 -12.06 -22.11 9.86
CA LYS A 170 -13.25 -22.10 10.75
C LYS A 170 -13.92 -20.73 10.79
N LEU A 171 -13.15 -19.65 10.56
CA LEU A 171 -13.63 -18.27 10.62
C LEU A 171 -14.51 -17.88 9.44
N LYS A 172 -14.55 -18.68 8.36
CA LYS A 172 -15.32 -18.41 7.13
C LYS A 172 -15.03 -16.99 6.61
N LEU A 173 -13.76 -16.61 6.58
CA LEU A 173 -13.28 -15.42 5.89
C LEU A 173 -13.11 -15.85 4.43
N GLY A 174 -13.99 -15.36 3.56
CA GLY A 174 -14.19 -15.93 2.22
C GLY A 174 -12.91 -16.03 1.41
N THR A 175 -12.64 -17.20 0.84
CA THR A 175 -11.63 -17.36 -0.21
C THR A 175 -12.17 -16.76 -1.50
N VAL A 176 -11.61 -15.61 -1.89
CA VAL A 176 -11.91 -14.90 -3.14
C VAL A 176 -11.93 -15.90 -4.31
N GLY A 177 -13.10 -16.06 -4.93
CA GLY A 177 -13.34 -16.95 -6.09
C GLY A 177 -13.90 -18.36 -5.81
N GLU A 178 -13.99 -18.87 -4.57
CA GLU A 178 -14.49 -20.24 -4.32
C GLU A 178 -16.01 -20.34 -4.08
N GLU A 179 -16.67 -19.29 -3.58
CA GLU A 179 -18.13 -19.29 -3.35
C GLU A 179 -18.97 -19.19 -4.63
N SER A 180 -18.45 -18.54 -5.69
CA SER A 180 -19.19 -18.35 -6.95
C SER A 180 -19.39 -19.66 -7.74
N ALA A 181 -18.50 -20.65 -7.54
CA ALA A 181 -18.65 -21.97 -8.13
C ALA A 181 -19.68 -22.85 -7.39
N THR A 182 -19.68 -22.79 -6.05
CA THR A 182 -20.57 -23.63 -5.22
C THR A 182 -22.03 -23.15 -5.23
N LYS A 183 -22.29 -21.84 -5.38
CA LYS A 183 -23.66 -21.31 -5.58
C LYS A 183 -24.28 -21.71 -6.92
N LYS A 184 -23.48 -21.85 -7.99
CA LYS A 184 -23.97 -22.31 -9.32
C LYS A 184 -24.34 -23.80 -9.34
N ALA A 185 -23.79 -24.62 -8.45
CA ALA A 185 -24.06 -26.07 -8.42
C ALA A 185 -25.38 -26.48 -7.73
N THR A 186 -26.02 -25.58 -6.97
CA THR A 186 -27.25 -25.87 -6.22
C THR A 186 -28.45 -25.01 -6.62
N ALA A 187 -28.27 -24.01 -7.50
CA ALA A 187 -29.31 -23.06 -7.91
C ALA A 187 -30.28 -23.58 -9.01
N HIS A 188 -30.74 -24.83 -8.91
CA HIS A 188 -31.96 -25.26 -9.59
C HIS A 188 -33.13 -25.21 -8.59
N HIS A 189 -33.90 -24.11 -8.68
CA HIS A 189 -35.04 -23.68 -7.84
C HIS A 189 -34.73 -22.67 -6.72
N GLN A 190 -34.57 -21.39 -7.09
CA GLN A 190 -35.54 -20.34 -6.79
C GLN A 190 -35.16 -19.04 -7.52
N GLN A 191 -36.13 -18.36 -8.13
CA GLN A 191 -35.92 -17.01 -8.66
C GLN A 191 -35.96 -16.01 -7.49
N SER A 192 -34.79 -15.62 -7.03
CA SER A 192 -34.58 -14.32 -6.37
C SER A 192 -33.48 -13.58 -7.13
N SER A 193 -33.65 -12.27 -7.31
CA SER A 193 -32.63 -11.39 -7.86
C SER A 193 -31.56 -11.15 -6.80
N SER A 194 -30.72 -12.16 -6.54
CA SER A 194 -29.55 -12.00 -5.70
C SER A 194 -28.47 -11.28 -6.51
N GLU A 195 -28.42 -9.96 -6.39
CA GLU A 195 -27.20 -9.21 -6.66
C GLU A 195 -26.05 -9.89 -5.89
N THR A 196 -25.07 -10.40 -6.62
CA THR A 196 -23.88 -11.00 -6.01
C THR A 196 -23.07 -9.90 -5.38
N LYS A 197 -23.27 -9.66 -4.08
CA LYS A 197 -22.52 -8.70 -3.28
C LYS A 197 -21.02 -8.81 -3.62
N PRO A 198 -20.33 -7.70 -3.96
CA PRO A 198 -18.94 -7.76 -4.37
C PRO A 198 -18.03 -8.30 -3.27
N ASP A 199 -16.97 -8.99 -3.69
CA ASP A 199 -15.95 -9.51 -2.78
C ASP A 199 -15.14 -8.33 -2.23
N ARG A 200 -15.32 -8.03 -0.94
CA ARG A 200 -14.64 -6.93 -0.23
C ARG A 200 -13.33 -7.40 0.38
N ILE A 201 -12.22 -6.84 -0.09
CA ILE A 201 -10.87 -7.24 0.30
C ILE A 201 -10.28 -6.17 1.23
N PRO A 202 -9.84 -6.52 2.46
CA PRO A 202 -9.17 -5.59 3.36
C PRO A 202 -7.79 -5.21 2.82
N VAL A 203 -7.58 -3.93 2.50
CA VAL A 203 -6.29 -3.40 2.05
C VAL A 203 -5.80 -2.30 2.98
N ARG A 204 -4.52 -2.39 3.35
CA ARG A 204 -3.75 -1.35 4.05
C ARG A 204 -2.67 -0.87 3.09
N LEU A 205 -2.83 0.35 2.60
CA LEU A 205 -1.97 0.99 1.62
C LEU A 205 -1.13 2.07 2.31
N TYR A 206 0.17 2.04 2.07
CA TYR A 206 1.15 2.99 2.58
C TYR A 206 1.78 3.68 1.38
N VAL A 207 1.64 5.00 1.26
CA VAL A 207 2.16 5.78 0.14
C VAL A 207 3.25 6.71 0.64
N ARG A 208 4.46 6.57 0.10
CA ARG A 208 5.58 7.47 0.32
C ARG A 208 5.75 8.35 -0.92
N SER A 209 5.65 9.66 -0.74
CA SER A 209 5.96 10.63 -1.80
C SER A 209 7.44 11.00 -1.74
N ILE A 210 8.06 11.14 -2.90
CA ILE A 210 9.41 11.68 -3.08
C ILE A 210 9.34 12.81 -4.10
N GLU A 211 10.19 13.81 -3.95
CA GLU A 211 10.30 14.95 -4.87
C GLU A 211 11.07 14.54 -6.14
N GLU A 212 10.68 15.07 -7.30
CA GLU A 212 11.21 14.65 -8.62
C GLU A 212 12.73 14.83 -8.83
N ASP A 213 13.40 15.65 -8.01
CA ASP A 213 14.86 15.86 -8.07
C ASP A 213 15.66 14.59 -7.72
N VAL A 214 15.02 13.56 -7.16
CA VAL A 214 15.62 12.25 -6.90
C VAL A 214 15.51 11.36 -8.14
N HIS A 215 16.60 11.29 -8.93
CA HIS A 215 16.65 10.48 -10.14
C HIS A 215 16.66 8.95 -9.89
N ASP A 216 17.35 8.50 -8.83
CA ASP A 216 17.47 7.08 -8.47
C ASP A 216 16.95 6.82 -7.04
N LEU A 217 16.28 5.68 -6.83
CA LEU A 217 15.69 5.31 -5.52
C LEU A 217 16.74 5.15 -4.39
N GLU A 218 18.02 4.98 -4.75
CA GLU A 218 19.15 4.91 -3.82
C GLU A 218 19.43 6.27 -3.15
N ASP A 219 19.22 7.38 -3.88
CA ASP A 219 19.45 8.76 -3.39
C ASP A 219 18.24 9.32 -2.60
N ALA A 220 17.15 8.55 -2.50
CA ALA A 220 15.94 8.98 -1.82
C ALA A 220 16.19 9.29 -0.33
N PRO A 221 15.86 10.51 0.15
CA PRO A 221 16.17 10.90 1.52
C PRO A 221 15.44 9.99 2.54
N PRO A 222 16.06 9.67 3.68
CA PRO A 222 15.43 8.87 4.71
C PRO A 222 14.16 9.55 5.25
N VAL A 223 13.19 8.75 5.69
CA VAL A 223 11.96 9.26 6.29
C VAL A 223 12.27 9.74 7.71
N ASP A 224 12.06 11.03 7.96
CA ASP A 224 12.27 11.72 9.25
C ASP A 224 10.98 11.84 10.07
N SER A 225 9.82 11.97 9.42
CA SER A 225 8.49 11.91 10.05
C SER A 225 7.54 10.97 9.32
N TRP A 226 6.65 10.33 10.08
CA TRP A 226 5.52 9.56 9.56
C TRP A 226 4.52 10.40 8.76
N ASP A 227 4.55 11.74 8.86
CA ASP A 227 3.69 12.63 8.08
C ASP A 227 3.98 12.56 6.56
N LYS A 228 5.21 12.15 6.19
CA LYS A 228 5.62 11.90 4.79
C LYS A 228 5.08 10.57 4.22
N ILE A 229 4.37 9.78 5.03
CA ILE A 229 3.76 8.51 4.61
C ILE A 229 2.25 8.57 4.81
N SER A 230 1.52 8.70 3.70
CA SER A 230 0.06 8.61 3.71
C SER A 230 -0.37 7.16 3.97
N TYR A 231 -1.37 6.98 4.84
CA TYR A 231 -1.90 5.67 5.22
C TYR A 231 -3.40 5.57 4.90
N ILE A 232 -3.74 4.60 4.07
CA ILE A 232 -5.11 4.35 3.60
C ILE A 232 -5.53 2.94 4.03
N ASN A 233 -6.53 2.85 4.91
CA ASN A 233 -7.17 1.60 5.31
C ASN A 233 -8.58 1.56 4.70
N ARG A 234 -8.71 0.99 3.51
CA ARG A 234 -9.97 0.95 2.74
C ARG A 234 -10.17 -0.42 2.08
N PRO A 235 -11.41 -0.90 1.95
CA PRO A 235 -11.69 -2.11 1.20
C PRO A 235 -11.54 -1.86 -0.31
N VAL A 236 -11.05 -2.85 -1.04
CA VAL A 236 -11.18 -2.92 -2.51
C VAL A 236 -12.32 -3.88 -2.82
N GLU A 237 -13.28 -3.45 -3.65
CA GLU A 237 -14.42 -4.25 -4.07
C GLU A 237 -14.16 -4.88 -5.44
N ILE A 238 -14.09 -6.21 -5.52
CA ILE A 238 -14.03 -6.89 -6.82
C ILE A 238 -15.44 -7.17 -7.32
N HIS A 239 -15.76 -6.58 -8.47
CA HIS A 239 -16.90 -6.93 -9.29
C HIS A 239 -16.42 -7.91 -10.37
N MET A 240 -16.94 -9.14 -10.33
CA MET A 240 -16.64 -10.19 -11.33
C MET A 240 -17.59 -10.07 -12.51
N ASP A 241 -17.47 -8.97 -13.25
CA ASP A 241 -18.25 -8.75 -14.48
C ASP A 241 -17.77 -9.68 -15.59
N ASP A 242 -18.67 -10.11 -16.49
CA ASP A 242 -18.47 -11.23 -17.41
C ASP A 242 -17.26 -11.05 -18.37
N GLY A 243 -16.10 -11.52 -17.93
CA GLY A 243 -14.91 -11.77 -18.76
C GLY A 243 -13.68 -10.90 -18.49
N LYS A 244 -13.78 -9.79 -17.74
CA LYS A 244 -12.62 -8.91 -17.45
C LYS A 244 -11.91 -9.35 -16.16
N ILE A 245 -10.59 -9.57 -16.24
CA ILE A 245 -9.76 -9.84 -15.07
C ILE A 245 -9.51 -8.52 -14.33
N PHE A 246 -9.88 -8.45 -13.05
CA PHE A 246 -9.51 -7.33 -12.17
C PHE A 246 -8.04 -7.46 -11.75
N THR A 247 -7.20 -6.52 -12.17
CA THR A 247 -5.74 -6.55 -12.01
C THR A 247 -5.28 -5.78 -10.78
N LEU A 248 -4.01 -5.94 -10.39
CA LEU A 248 -3.39 -5.12 -9.36
C LEU A 248 -3.40 -3.62 -9.73
N ARG A 249 -3.28 -3.27 -11.02
CA ARG A 249 -3.44 -1.89 -11.51
C ARG A 249 -4.81 -1.33 -11.16
N ASP A 250 -5.87 -2.09 -11.41
CA ASP A 250 -7.25 -1.66 -11.15
C ASP A 250 -7.49 -1.47 -9.64
N ALA A 251 -6.90 -2.33 -8.81
CA ALA A 251 -6.94 -2.21 -7.35
C ALA A 251 -6.26 -0.91 -6.86
N ILE A 252 -5.09 -0.57 -7.41
CA ILE A 252 -4.35 0.64 -7.03
C ILE A 252 -5.06 1.89 -7.57
N LYS A 253 -5.58 1.86 -8.81
CA LYS A 253 -6.46 2.92 -9.35
C LYS A 253 -7.66 3.20 -8.43
N THR A 254 -8.31 2.15 -7.92
CA THR A 254 -9.46 2.27 -6.99
C THR A 254 -9.07 2.93 -5.65
N LEU A 255 -7.84 2.71 -5.18
CA LEU A 255 -7.36 3.26 -3.91
C LEU A 255 -6.76 4.66 -4.03
N LEU A 256 -6.16 4.98 -5.17
CA LEU A 256 -5.46 6.23 -5.49
C LEU A 256 -5.91 6.77 -6.86
N PRO A 257 -7.17 7.22 -7.00
CA PRO A 257 -7.68 7.72 -8.28
C PRO A 257 -6.91 8.95 -8.78
N GLU A 258 -6.41 9.78 -7.86
CA GLU A 258 -5.63 11.00 -8.12
C GLU A 258 -4.33 10.75 -8.93
N LEU A 259 -3.77 9.53 -8.88
CA LEU A 259 -2.56 9.17 -9.64
C LEU A 259 -2.85 8.69 -11.07
N PHE A 260 -4.12 8.51 -11.41
CA PHE A 260 -4.55 7.94 -12.68
C PHE A 260 -5.74 8.73 -13.24
N GLU A 261 -5.56 10.04 -13.45
CA GLU A 261 -6.42 10.78 -14.37
C GLU A 261 -6.44 10.03 -15.72
N ASP A 262 -7.63 9.72 -16.23
CA ASP A 262 -7.80 8.78 -17.33
C ASP A 262 -7.22 9.34 -18.64
N GLU A 263 -6.38 8.55 -19.32
CA GLU A 263 -6.33 8.64 -20.78
C GLU A 263 -7.73 8.28 -21.29
N PRO A 264 -8.40 9.15 -22.08
CA PRO A 264 -9.70 8.83 -22.63
C PRO A 264 -9.58 7.55 -23.48
N SER A 265 -10.58 6.68 -23.40
CA SER A 265 -10.58 5.47 -24.22
C SER A 265 -10.58 5.84 -25.70
N ILE A 266 -10.00 4.96 -26.52
CA ILE A 266 -9.95 5.13 -27.99
C ILE A 266 -11.37 5.33 -28.58
N ASP A 267 -12.41 4.78 -27.93
CA ASP A 267 -13.82 5.00 -28.29
C ASP A 267 -14.31 6.44 -28.02
N GLU A 268 -13.82 7.12 -26.99
CA GLU A 268 -14.06 8.57 -26.79
C GLU A 268 -13.31 9.42 -27.82
N GLU A 269 -12.12 8.99 -28.25
CA GLU A 269 -11.35 9.70 -29.26
C GLU A 269 -12.02 9.58 -30.65
N MET A 270 -12.50 8.37 -30.99
CA MET A 270 -13.29 8.12 -32.20
C MET A 270 -14.59 8.94 -32.24
N SER A 271 -15.34 8.99 -31.12
CA SER A 271 -16.59 9.76 -31.06
C SER A 271 -16.38 11.29 -31.05
N ARG A 272 -15.22 11.79 -30.59
CA ARG A 272 -14.84 13.21 -30.77
C ARG A 272 -14.47 13.54 -32.22
N ILE A 273 -13.88 12.60 -32.96
CA ILE A 273 -13.55 12.75 -34.38
C ILE A 273 -14.83 12.72 -35.24
N GLU A 274 -15.75 11.78 -34.98
CA GLU A 274 -17.03 11.67 -35.71
C GLU A 274 -17.93 12.91 -35.53
N LEU A 275 -17.80 13.64 -34.41
CA LEU A 275 -18.51 14.90 -34.19
C LEU A 275 -17.88 16.12 -34.91
N GLN A 276 -16.62 16.03 -35.38
CA GLN A 276 -15.97 17.14 -36.12
C GLN A 276 -16.17 17.08 -37.64
N ASP A 277 -16.40 15.90 -38.23
CA ASP A 277 -16.72 15.77 -39.66
C ASP A 277 -18.23 15.97 -39.97
N GLY A 278 -19.09 16.09 -38.94
CA GLY A 278 -20.54 16.25 -39.09
C GLY A 278 -21.03 17.66 -39.47
N GLU A 279 -20.25 18.72 -39.23
CA GLU A 279 -20.69 20.12 -39.38
C GLU A 279 -20.15 20.84 -40.64
N LYS A 280 -19.90 20.11 -41.72
CA LYS A 280 -19.51 20.69 -43.04
C LYS A 280 -20.29 20.13 -44.24
N ALA A 281 -21.61 20.16 -44.16
CA ALA A 281 -22.47 20.04 -45.34
C ALA A 281 -23.75 20.89 -45.17
N LEU A 282 -24.08 21.69 -46.20
CA LEU A 282 -25.13 22.72 -46.27
C LEU A 282 -24.83 23.95 -45.37
N GLU A 283 -25.01 25.21 -45.81
CA GLU A 283 -25.71 25.74 -46.99
C GLU A 283 -24.86 26.71 -47.83
N THR A 284 -25.03 26.64 -49.15
CA THR A 284 -24.61 27.64 -50.15
C THR A 284 -25.61 28.79 -50.29
N ASP A 285 -25.15 29.87 -50.96
CA ASP A 285 -25.86 31.01 -51.57
C ASP A 285 -26.07 32.27 -50.68
N LEU A 286 -25.87 33.51 -51.16
CA LEU A 286 -25.34 34.01 -52.45
C LEU A 286 -24.83 35.48 -52.37
N CYS A 287 -24.43 36.04 -53.53
CA CYS A 287 -24.29 37.46 -53.92
C CYS A 287 -22.88 38.09 -54.02
N ASP A 288 -22.16 37.71 -55.08
CA ASP A 288 -21.74 38.57 -56.22
C ASP A 288 -20.94 39.89 -56.09
N GLN A 289 -19.94 39.99 -57.00
CA GLN A 289 -19.37 41.18 -57.68
C GLN A 289 -18.42 42.11 -56.86
N ASP A 290 -17.26 42.58 -57.37
CA ASP A 290 -16.55 42.29 -58.64
C ASP A 290 -15.09 42.83 -58.65
N LEU A 291 -14.32 42.47 -59.70
CA LEU A 291 -13.05 43.06 -60.22
C LEU A 291 -11.66 42.90 -59.52
N GLU A 292 -10.81 42.15 -60.25
CA GLU A 292 -9.37 42.26 -60.53
C GLU A 292 -8.48 43.39 -59.88
N ASN A 293 -7.29 43.03 -59.35
CA ASN A 293 -6.04 43.01 -60.16
C ASN A 293 -4.71 42.62 -59.43
N ALA A 294 -3.83 41.98 -60.20
CA ALA A 294 -2.37 41.90 -60.19
C ALA A 294 -1.48 42.24 -58.95
N SER A 295 -0.72 41.20 -58.54
CA SER A 295 0.75 41.22 -58.32
C SER A 295 1.41 41.98 -57.14
N THR A 296 2.32 41.25 -56.45
CA THR A 296 3.75 41.61 -56.21
C THR A 296 4.21 41.21 -54.80
N ALA A 297 5.42 40.64 -54.71
CA ALA A 297 6.04 40.22 -53.45
C ALA A 297 6.64 41.38 -52.65
N ARG A 298 6.65 41.26 -51.30
CA ARG A 298 7.89 41.31 -50.49
C ARG A 298 7.67 41.06 -48.99
N SER A 299 8.78 40.80 -48.33
CA SER A 299 8.91 40.37 -46.93
C SER A 299 8.83 41.51 -45.90
N ARG A 300 8.66 41.07 -44.64
CA ARG A 300 9.19 41.62 -43.37
C ARG A 300 8.45 42.75 -42.61
N GLU A 301 8.20 42.39 -41.34
CA GLU A 301 8.48 43.13 -40.09
C GLU A 301 7.42 44.03 -39.42
N LEU A 302 6.86 43.47 -38.33
CA LEU A 302 6.75 44.02 -36.95
C LEU A 302 5.70 45.10 -36.59
N THR A 303 5.22 44.96 -35.33
CA THR A 303 4.27 45.82 -34.58
C THR A 303 2.81 45.78 -35.08
N ASP A 304 1.77 45.86 -34.24
CA ASP A 304 1.71 46.07 -32.78
C ASP A 304 0.54 45.28 -32.14
N THR A 305 0.52 45.25 -30.81
CA THR A 305 -0.44 44.68 -29.86
C THR A 305 -1.94 44.94 -30.11
N LEU A 306 -2.78 43.95 -29.74
CA LEU A 306 -3.96 44.10 -28.86
C LEU A 306 -4.52 42.72 -28.46
N ASP A 307 -5.09 42.62 -27.26
CA ASP A 307 -5.53 41.37 -26.62
C ASP A 307 -6.78 40.73 -27.25
N GLU A 308 -6.80 39.40 -27.31
CA GLU A 308 -8.05 38.65 -27.11
C GLU A 308 -7.78 37.37 -26.30
N CYS A 309 -8.31 37.36 -25.06
CA CYS A 309 -7.99 36.35 -24.06
C CYS A 309 -8.63 35.00 -24.38
N THR A 310 -7.83 34.00 -24.74
CA THR A 310 -8.24 32.60 -24.57
C THR A 310 -8.17 32.23 -23.08
N PRO A 311 -9.19 31.55 -22.51
CA PRO A 311 -9.15 31.14 -21.12
C PRO A 311 -8.11 30.02 -20.96
N SER A 312 -6.96 30.39 -20.39
CA SER A 312 -5.98 29.42 -19.92
C SER A 312 -6.61 28.51 -18.87
N SER A 313 -6.90 27.26 -19.24
CA SER A 313 -7.10 26.19 -18.27
C SER A 313 -5.76 25.86 -17.62
N CYS A 314 -5.31 26.73 -16.71
CA CYS A 314 -4.18 26.46 -15.82
C CYS A 314 -4.65 25.52 -14.70
N CYS A 315 -4.85 24.26 -15.06
CA CYS A 315 -4.85 23.14 -14.13
C CYS A 315 -3.66 22.24 -14.49
N SER A 316 -2.45 22.66 -14.11
CA SER A 316 -1.32 21.75 -14.01
C SER A 316 -1.55 20.85 -12.80
N SER A 317 -2.39 19.83 -12.96
CA SER A 317 -2.49 18.74 -11.99
C SER A 317 -1.10 18.12 -11.88
N GLU A 318 -0.51 18.13 -10.68
CA GLU A 318 0.85 17.64 -10.45
C GLU A 318 0.87 16.14 -10.75
N LYS A 319 1.42 15.77 -11.92
CA LYS A 319 1.30 14.40 -12.46
C LYS A 319 2.21 13.44 -11.69
N ALA A 320 1.73 12.98 -10.54
CA ALA A 320 2.47 12.07 -9.69
C ALA A 320 2.59 10.68 -10.32
N GLU A 321 3.83 10.19 -10.48
CA GLU A 321 4.14 8.92 -11.14
C GLU A 321 4.43 7.81 -10.11
N VAL A 322 3.75 6.66 -10.23
CA VAL A 322 4.05 5.48 -9.41
C VAL A 322 5.37 4.85 -9.87
N LYS A 323 6.44 5.01 -9.09
CA LYS A 323 7.75 4.38 -9.37
C LYS A 323 7.86 2.96 -8.85
N LEU A 324 7.28 2.68 -7.68
CA LEU A 324 7.47 1.40 -6.99
C LEU A 324 6.16 0.93 -6.35
N VAL A 325 5.86 -0.35 -6.52
CA VAL A 325 4.79 -1.05 -5.80
C VAL A 325 5.37 -2.32 -5.20
N ARG A 326 5.39 -2.41 -3.88
CA ARG A 326 6.01 -3.51 -3.13
C ARG A 326 4.99 -4.19 -2.22
N ILE A 327 4.94 -5.52 -2.29
CA ILE A 327 4.09 -6.37 -1.47
C ILE A 327 4.96 -7.55 -1.00
N GLN A 328 5.09 -7.77 0.30
CA GLN A 328 5.93 -8.84 0.89
C GLN A 328 7.41 -8.81 0.42
N GLY A 329 7.95 -7.64 0.11
CA GLY A 329 9.33 -7.48 -0.37
C GLY A 329 9.55 -7.81 -1.85
N ILE A 330 8.50 -8.08 -2.62
CA ILE A 330 8.58 -8.28 -4.07
C ILE A 330 7.83 -7.17 -4.82
N GLU A 331 8.18 -7.01 -6.09
CA GLU A 331 7.60 -6.03 -7.01
C GLU A 331 6.71 -6.75 -8.03
N PRO A 332 5.44 -7.02 -7.69
CA PRO A 332 4.51 -7.69 -8.59
C PRO A 332 4.20 -6.79 -9.79
N LYS A 333 4.16 -7.38 -10.98
CA LYS A 333 3.67 -6.67 -12.16
C LYS A 333 2.20 -6.25 -11.98
N LEU A 334 1.88 -5.06 -12.47
CA LEU A 334 0.56 -4.44 -12.27
C LEU A 334 -0.57 -5.16 -13.05
N ASP A 335 -0.24 -6.00 -14.03
CA ASP A 335 -1.17 -6.83 -14.81
C ASP A 335 -1.59 -8.14 -14.11
N ILE A 336 -0.95 -8.50 -12.99
CA ILE A 336 -1.26 -9.73 -12.26
C ILE A 336 -2.71 -9.68 -11.71
N PRO A 337 -3.48 -10.78 -11.82
CA PRO A 337 -4.84 -10.85 -11.25
C PRO A 337 -4.83 -10.54 -9.74
N PHE A 338 -5.62 -9.57 -9.32
CA PHE A 338 -5.63 -9.12 -7.92
C PHE A 338 -6.10 -10.23 -6.96
N THR A 339 -6.98 -11.12 -7.42
CA THR A 339 -7.39 -12.32 -6.68
C THR A 339 -6.23 -13.25 -6.35
N TRP A 340 -5.25 -13.38 -7.25
CA TRP A 340 -4.03 -14.15 -7.02
C TRP A 340 -3.15 -13.46 -5.99
N VAL A 341 -2.95 -12.14 -6.11
CA VAL A 341 -2.19 -11.32 -5.14
C VAL A 341 -2.76 -11.51 -3.73
N VAL A 342 -4.07 -11.36 -3.57
CA VAL A 342 -4.75 -11.48 -2.27
C VAL A 342 -4.67 -12.90 -1.72
N LYS A 343 -4.84 -13.94 -2.56
CA LYS A 343 -4.74 -15.34 -2.12
C LYS A 343 -3.34 -15.73 -1.63
N ASN A 344 -2.28 -15.19 -2.26
CA ASN A 344 -0.91 -15.62 -2.02
C ASN A 344 -0.12 -14.70 -1.08
N LEU A 345 -0.38 -13.39 -1.09
CA LEU A 345 0.48 -12.36 -0.47
C LEU A 345 -0.15 -11.64 0.74
N SER A 346 -1.41 -11.93 1.10
CA SER A 346 -2.03 -11.36 2.30
C SER A 346 -1.38 -11.86 3.60
N ASN A 347 -1.35 -10.99 4.62
CA ASN A 347 -0.86 -11.34 5.95
C ASN A 347 -1.79 -12.31 6.69
N PRO A 348 -1.30 -12.97 7.77
CA PRO A 348 -2.12 -13.82 8.64
C PRO A 348 -3.32 -13.11 9.30
N GLU A 349 -3.29 -11.78 9.44
CA GLU A 349 -4.46 -10.97 9.85
C GLU A 349 -5.51 -10.71 8.74
N HIS A 350 -5.39 -11.36 7.57
CA HIS A 350 -6.27 -11.21 6.40
C HIS A 350 -6.30 -9.80 5.76
N PHE A 351 -5.30 -8.96 6.05
CA PHE A 351 -5.04 -7.73 5.29
C PHE A 351 -3.99 -7.96 4.19
N LEU A 352 -4.23 -7.39 3.02
CA LEU A 352 -3.19 -7.15 2.04
C LEU A 352 -2.51 -5.81 2.35
N HIS A 353 -1.20 -5.83 2.63
CA HIS A 353 -0.41 -4.63 2.82
C HIS A 353 0.30 -4.28 1.51
N ILE A 354 0.10 -3.05 1.02
CA ILE A 354 0.72 -2.56 -0.22
C ILE A 354 1.54 -1.32 0.12
N CYS A 355 2.83 -1.34 -0.20
CA CYS A 355 3.70 -0.18 -0.12
C CYS A 355 3.84 0.41 -1.52
N VAL A 356 3.56 1.70 -1.68
CA VAL A 356 3.65 2.42 -2.95
C VAL A 356 4.58 3.61 -2.78
N CYS A 357 5.47 3.81 -3.75
CA CYS A 357 6.24 5.03 -3.86
C CYS A 357 5.80 5.83 -5.09
N VAL A 358 5.59 7.13 -4.90
CA VAL A 358 5.24 8.07 -5.96
C VAL A 358 6.30 9.16 -6.05
N LEU A 359 6.67 9.57 -7.27
CA LEU A 359 7.27 10.88 -7.47
C LEU A 359 6.15 11.91 -7.57
N VAL A 360 6.34 13.07 -6.94
CA VAL A 360 5.45 14.23 -7.08
C VAL A 360 6.25 15.35 -7.73
N ALA A 361 5.77 15.81 -8.89
CA ALA A 361 6.28 17.01 -9.54
C ALA A 361 5.98 18.21 -8.66
N GLN A 362 7.00 18.95 -8.22
CA GLN A 362 6.76 20.22 -7.54
C GLN A 362 6.17 21.21 -8.55
N GLY A 363 4.92 21.64 -8.33
CA GLY A 363 4.39 22.82 -8.96
C GLY A 363 5.30 24.01 -8.65
N GLN A 364 5.72 24.73 -9.69
CA GLN A 364 6.60 25.90 -9.53
C GLN A 364 5.99 26.90 -8.54
N ASP A 365 6.57 26.99 -7.34
CA ASP A 365 6.15 27.98 -6.35
C ASP A 365 6.39 29.37 -6.93
N LYS A 366 5.30 30.11 -7.16
CA LYS A 366 5.32 31.38 -7.90
C LYS A 366 5.92 32.48 -7.03
N MET A 367 7.24 32.62 -7.05
CA MET A 367 7.88 33.89 -6.71
C MET A 367 7.40 35.00 -7.66
N ARG A 368 6.46 35.82 -7.18
CA ARG A 368 6.18 37.18 -7.67
C ARG A 368 5.77 38.09 -6.53
#